data_AF-V6Q446-F1
#
_entry.id   AF-V6Q446-F1
#
_cell.length_a   1.000
_cell.length_b   1.000
_cell.length_c   1.000
_cell.angle_alpha   90.00
_cell.angle_beta   90.00
_cell.angle_gamma   90.00
#
_symmetry.space_group_name_H-M   'P 1'
#
loop_
_entity.id
_entity.type
_entity.pdbx_description
1 polymer ?
#
loop_
_entity_poly.entity_id
_entity_poly.type
_entity_poly.pdbx_seq_one_letter_code
_entity_poly.pdbx_strand_id
1 'polypeptide(L)'
;MKTMEVWERWQLRRGMKQKTKEFHRLGYLNMTEAELWEYMQEKVWHHDWSTKEKRQSVMTITPNDFFDYQRVKAQVKDVLSFDWEDIDDLL
;
A
#
# COMPACT_ATOMS: atom_id res chain seq x y z
N MET A 1 3.06 14.04 10.09
CA MET A 1 2.00 13.36 9.32
C MET A 1 0.66 13.93 9.77
N LYS A 2 -0.12 14.57 8.90
CA LYS A 2 -1.44 15.08 9.27
C LYS A 2 -2.36 13.87 9.46
N THR A 3 -2.93 13.70 10.65
CA THR A 3 -3.87 12.61 10.93
C THR A 3 -5.10 12.78 10.03
N MET A 4 -5.45 11.73 9.29
CA MET A 4 -6.57 11.76 8.37
C MET A 4 -7.89 11.79 9.15
N GLU A 5 -8.80 12.69 8.80
CA GLU A 5 -10.09 12.81 9.48
C GLU A 5 -10.93 11.54 9.28
N VAL A 6 -11.75 11.18 10.26
CA VAL A 6 -12.55 9.93 10.24
C VAL A 6 -13.47 9.87 9.01
N TRP A 7 -14.04 11.01 8.62
CA TRP A 7 -14.92 11.12 7.44
C TRP A 7 -14.17 10.95 6.12
N GLU A 8 -12.97 11.53 6.02
CA GLU A 8 -12.09 11.34 4.85
C GLU A 8 -11.74 9.87 4.68
N ARG A 9 -11.34 9.21 5.78
CA ARG A 9 -11.03 7.78 5.79
C ARG A 9 -12.21 6.93 5.31
N TRP A 10 -13.42 7.21 5.83
CA TRP A 10 -14.62 6.47 5.44
C TRP A 10 -14.93 6.63 3.94
N GLN A 11 -14.81 7.84 3.41
CA GLN A 11 -15.05 8.12 1.99
C GLN A 11 -14.06 7.40 1.07
N LEU A 12 -12.78 7.39 1.43
CA LEU A 12 -11.73 6.73 0.64
C LEU A 12 -11.86 5.21 0.67
N ARG A 13 -12.25 4.65 1.83
CA ARG A 13 -12.41 3.20 2.02
C ARG A 13 -13.34 2.55 1.01
N ARG A 14 -14.42 3.23 0.61
CA ARG A 14 -15.33 2.73 -0.42
C ARG A 14 -14.62 2.51 -1.76
N GLY A 15 -13.78 3.45 -2.18
CA GLY A 15 -12.99 3.32 -3.41
C GLY A 15 -12.00 2.16 -3.32
N MET A 16 -11.34 2.03 -2.17
CA MET A 16 -10.36 0.95 -1.90
C MET A 16 -11.00 -0.43 -2.01
N LYS A 17 -12.19 -0.61 -1.44
CA LYS A 17 -12.94 -1.86 -1.53
C LYS A 17 -13.35 -2.19 -2.97
N GLN A 18 -13.71 -1.19 -3.76
CA GLN A 18 -14.04 -1.37 -5.17
C GLN A 18 -12.80 -1.77 -5.99
N LYS A 19 -11.68 -1.07 -5.79
CA LYS A 19 -10.42 -1.34 -6.46
C LYS A 19 -9.84 -2.72 -6.08
N THR A 20 -9.98 -3.12 -4.82
CA THR A 20 -9.61 -4.46 -4.37
C THR A 20 -10.39 -5.54 -5.13
N LYS A 21 -11.70 -5.37 -5.28
CA LYS A 21 -12.53 -6.30 -6.07
C LYS A 21 -12.17 -6.31 -7.55
N GLU A 22 -11.78 -5.17 -8.12
CA GLU A 22 -11.29 -5.08 -9.49
C GLU A 22 -10.02 -5.91 -9.65
N PHE A 23 -9.06 -5.77 -8.75
CA PHE A 23 -7.79 -6.52 -8.81
C PHE A 23 -8.02 -8.02 -8.58
N HIS A 24 -8.94 -8.40 -7.69
CA HIS A 24 -9.34 -9.80 -7.52
C HIS A 24 -9.89 -10.40 -8.81
N ARG A 25 -10.71 -9.65 -9.57
CA ARG A 25 -11.23 -10.11 -10.88
C ARG A 25 -10.14 -10.25 -11.93
N LEU A 26 -9.03 -9.53 -11.79
CA LEU A 26 -7.85 -9.64 -12.65
C LEU A 26 -6.89 -10.77 -12.23
N GLY A 27 -7.23 -11.55 -11.18
CA GLY A 27 -6.45 -12.70 -10.72
C GLY A 27 -5.57 -12.43 -9.49
N TYR A 28 -5.57 -11.21 -8.96
CA TYR A 28 -4.74 -10.82 -7.82
C TYR A 28 -5.43 -11.12 -6.47
N LEU A 29 -5.77 -12.39 -6.25
CA LEU A 29 -6.66 -12.82 -5.16
C LEU A 29 -6.09 -12.60 -3.74
N ASN A 30 -4.76 -12.60 -3.60
CA ASN A 30 -4.10 -12.48 -2.30
C ASN A 30 -3.98 -11.03 -1.81
N MET A 31 -4.32 -10.04 -2.64
CA MET A 31 -4.25 -8.64 -2.23
C MET A 31 -5.37 -8.30 -1.23
N THR A 32 -5.00 -7.66 -0.13
CA THR A 32 -5.95 -7.16 0.87
C THR A 32 -6.23 -5.66 0.75
N GLU A 33 -7.39 -5.22 1.24
CA GLU A 33 -7.73 -3.79 1.34
C GLU A 33 -6.72 -3.04 2.25
N ALA A 34 -6.17 -3.72 3.26
CA ALA A 34 -5.23 -3.15 4.21
C ALA A 34 -3.87 -2.86 3.56
N GLU A 35 -3.33 -3.80 2.78
CA GLU A 35 -2.07 -3.59 2.05
C GLU A 35 -2.23 -2.51 0.98
N LEU A 36 -3.38 -2.48 0.29
CA LEU A 36 -3.68 -1.41 -0.66
C LEU A 36 -3.72 -0.05 0.04
N TRP A 37 -4.34 0.02 1.23
CA TRP A 37 -4.40 1.24 2.03
C TRP A 37 -3.02 1.72 2.47
N GLU A 38 -2.19 0.79 2.88
CA GLU A 38 -0.80 1.07 3.25
C GLU A 38 0.00 1.60 2.06
N TYR A 39 -0.08 0.95 0.91
CA TYR A 39 0.52 1.42 -0.34
C TYR A 39 0.10 2.86 -0.68
N MET A 40 -1.22 3.13 -0.63
CA MET A 40 -1.73 4.46 -0.93
C MET A 40 -1.18 5.51 0.04
N GLN A 41 -1.07 5.20 1.33
CA GLN A 41 -0.52 6.15 2.31
C GLN A 41 0.98 6.37 2.18
N GLU A 42 1.74 5.31 1.89
CA GLU A 42 3.20 5.36 1.91
C GLU A 42 3.81 5.88 0.61
N LYS A 43 3.15 5.64 -0.54
CA LYS A 43 3.74 5.88 -1.86
C LYS A 43 2.94 6.79 -2.77
N VAL A 44 1.63 6.90 -2.58
CA VAL A 44 0.76 7.62 -3.53
C VAL A 44 0.25 8.94 -2.98
N TRP A 45 -0.28 8.93 -1.76
CA TRP A 45 -0.90 10.11 -1.16
C TRP A 45 0.13 11.03 -0.55
N HIS A 46 0.22 12.24 -1.10
CA HIS A 46 0.98 13.32 -0.50
C HIS A 46 0.16 14.02 0.59
N HIS A 47 0.86 14.69 1.51
CA HIS A 47 0.26 15.28 2.71
C HIS A 47 -0.63 16.51 2.43
N ASP A 48 -0.42 17.15 1.29
CA ASP A 48 -1.12 18.34 0.79
C ASP A 48 -2.32 18.02 -0.10
N TRP A 49 -2.49 16.75 -0.50
CA TRP A 49 -3.59 16.35 -1.38
C TRP A 49 -4.95 16.41 -0.69
N SER A 50 -5.93 16.93 -1.42
CA SER A 50 -7.33 16.89 -1.06
C SER A 50 -7.89 15.47 -1.10
N THR A 51 -9.01 15.25 -0.39
CA THR A 51 -9.74 13.98 -0.43
C THR A 51 -10.17 13.60 -1.86
N LYS A 52 -10.45 14.59 -2.71
CA LYS A 52 -10.84 14.34 -4.11
C LYS A 52 -9.67 13.79 -4.92
N GLU A 53 -8.47 14.38 -4.79
CA GLU A 53 -7.25 13.91 -5.44
C GLU A 53 -6.88 12.50 -4.96
N LYS A 54 -6.91 12.28 -3.65
CA LYS A 54 -6.70 10.96 -3.05
C LYS A 54 -7.68 9.91 -3.56
N ARG A 55 -8.95 10.27 -3.76
CA ARG A 55 -9.95 9.36 -4.34
C ARG A 55 -9.67 9.06 -5.80
N GLN A 56 -9.30 10.09 -6.57
CA GLN A 56 -8.99 9.92 -7.99
C GLN A 56 -7.80 9.00 -8.19
N SER A 57 -6.77 9.11 -7.35
CA SER A 57 -5.60 8.24 -7.44
C SER A 57 -5.92 6.76 -7.20
N VAL A 58 -6.84 6.44 -6.27
CA VAL A 58 -7.31 5.06 -6.07
C VAL A 58 -7.88 4.45 -7.35
N MET A 59 -8.50 5.26 -8.22
CA MET A 59 -9.08 4.76 -9.46
C MET A 59 -8.02 4.50 -10.53
N THR A 60 -6.91 5.24 -10.51
CA THR A 60 -5.87 5.21 -11.55
C THR A 60 -4.76 4.21 -11.29
N ILE A 61 -4.59 3.71 -10.06
CA ILE A 61 -3.56 2.72 -9.78
C ILE A 61 -3.76 1.43 -10.59
N THR A 62 -2.66 0.85 -11.03
CA THR A 62 -2.65 -0.45 -11.71
C THR A 62 -2.17 -1.54 -10.75
N PRO A 63 -2.47 -2.82 -11.04
CA PRO A 63 -1.92 -3.93 -10.27
C PRO A 63 -0.39 -3.92 -10.26
N ASN A 64 0.25 -3.61 -11.40
CA ASN A 64 1.71 -3.61 -11.50
C ASN A 64 2.35 -2.62 -10.51
N ASP A 65 1.80 -1.40 -10.39
CA ASP A 65 2.29 -0.41 -9.43
C ASP A 65 2.27 -0.94 -7.99
N PHE A 66 1.19 -1.64 -7.64
CA PHE A 66 1.03 -2.26 -6.32
C PHE A 66 2.00 -3.44 -6.10
N PHE A 67 2.19 -4.29 -7.11
CA PHE A 67 3.10 -5.43 -7.03
C PHE A 67 4.56 -5.01 -6.89
N ASP A 68 4.98 -3.97 -7.61
CA ASP A 68 6.34 -3.43 -7.51
C ASP A 68 6.60 -2.91 -6.09
N TYR A 69 5.64 -2.19 -5.50
CA TYR A 69 5.72 -1.78 -4.10
C TYR A 69 5.85 -2.97 -3.15
N GLN A 70 5.00 -3.99 -3.30
CA GLN A 70 5.03 -5.17 -2.43
C GLN A 70 6.34 -5.95 -2.54
N ARG A 71 6.91 -6.04 -3.75
CA ARG A 71 8.21 -6.67 -3.96
C ARG A 71 9.33 -5.93 -3.23
N VAL A 72 9.39 -4.59 -3.38
CA VAL A 72 10.38 -3.77 -2.66
C VAL A 72 10.19 -3.90 -1.15
N LYS A 73 8.94 -3.89 -0.68
CA LYS A 73 8.62 -4.02 0.74
C LYS A 73 9.07 -5.36 1.32
N ALA A 74 8.84 -6.47 0.62
CA ALA A 74 9.29 -7.78 1.05
C ALA A 74 10.82 -7.84 1.15
N GLN A 75 11.54 -7.34 0.14
CA GLN A 75 13.00 -7.29 0.15
C GLN A 75 13.56 -6.48 1.33
N VAL A 76 12.96 -5.32 1.63
CA VAL A 76 13.40 -4.49 2.77
C VAL A 76 13.07 -5.16 4.09
N LYS A 77 11.91 -5.81 4.22
CA LYS A 77 11.52 -6.53 5.43
C LYS A 77 12.47 -7.68 5.74
N ASP A 78 12.86 -8.45 4.73
CA ASP A 78 13.80 -9.58 4.89
C ASP A 78 15.17 -9.09 5.40
N VAL A 79 15.65 -7.94 4.91
CA VAL A 79 16.90 -7.30 5.38
C VAL A 79 16.77 -6.76 6.81
N LEU A 80 15.60 -6.29 7.23
CA LEU A 80 15.37 -5.84 8.61
C LEU A 80 15.16 -7.00 9.60
N SER A 81 14.70 -8.16 9.12
CA SER A 81 14.63 -9.41 9.90
C SER A 81 15.92 -10.21 9.90
N PHE A 82 16.92 -9.78 9.12
CA PHE A 82 18.24 -10.36 9.16
C PHE A 82 18.85 -10.13 10.55
N ASP A 83 19.19 -11.22 11.23
CA ASP A 83 19.80 -11.16 12.54
C ASP A 83 21.28 -10.77 12.39
N TRP A 84 21.57 -9.50 12.65
CA TRP A 84 22.93 -8.97 12.57
C TRP A 84 23.83 -9.54 13.68
N GLU A 85 23.27 -10.22 14.69
CA GLU A 85 24.03 -10.94 15.72
C GLU A 85 24.61 -12.27 15.20
N ASP A 86 24.06 -12.82 14.10
CA ASP A 86 24.49 -14.09 13.46
C ASP A 86 25.61 -13.88 12.40
N ILE A 87 26.08 -12.64 12.22
CA ILE A 87 27.19 -12.33 11.27
C ILE A 87 28.55 -12.77 11.80
N ASP A 88 28.70 -12.98 13.10
CA ASP A 88 29.98 -13.40 13.70
C ASP A 88 30.45 -14.78 13.18
N ASP A 89 29.53 -15.62 12.70
CA ASP A 89 29.84 -16.92 12.09
C ASP A 89 30.31 -16.83 10.62
N LEU A 90 30.24 -15.64 10.00
CA LEU A 90 30.65 -15.39 8.61
C LEU A 90 31.97 -14.62 8.46
N LEU A 91 32.63 -14.25 9.57
CA LEU A 91 33.90 -13.49 9.61
C LEU A 91 35.12 -14.37 9.95
#